data_AF-E3EKP7-F1
#
_entry.id   AF-E3EKP7-F1
#
_cell.length_a   1.000
_cell.length_b   1.000
_cell.length_c   1.000
_cell.angle_alpha   90.00
_cell.angle_beta   90.00
_cell.angle_gamma   90.00
#
_symmetry.space_group_name_H-M   'P 1'
#
loop_
_entity.id
_entity.type
_entity.pdbx_description
1 polymer ?
#
loop_
_entity_poly.entity_id
_entity_poly.type
_entity_poly.pdbx_seq_one_letter_code
_entity_poly.pdbx_strand_id
1 'polypeptide(L)'
;MLKWTRTWLPSLLAAMLLSSITVSTTSLTAHAADETVQQVKQELTYEQSRKAIQDALESYKKEPAKESLMGVIDTFLKLPTLEDYPKVEYVNDKQDFADLILSEIGKMPNDADQVELKTYFATQAVDLISNSKSFNDYAVAHSLIKLLPESQERTDLVAKLEKAKNELPKITDEYIDWNNPPKDINDYLDPIPTPKYDNFPPEFNKEAYEKAINTTPVPSLSEYDRTEMNYRKINGKCYKVTDYYKGGKIAKTEKTVPDQTELLFCGVISDSTASNSSTSFPGGGSTIGAGNTPTRGVFKGFDPYSETARSKIQKEEQAEKAAKPELITIQYTFDKTSESPYYYDTGISIPNNKTVTYAQAKDALLMISIQAKGKFVEDKDKSIALIDGKIIRVAEHGKALSFDEFTASFDQTSVSVRALDTRSGEQVEIADLVEIKGVHSVVIKNKEVQLGSNAIVDNSIVLFPIEQIAKELGSSVNKTSDKMTIVNGKNTFHYEVGSTTVLMNDKKIDLQVPVRINKNGIWMAPIRSFVDRLGLTLEVSDSRVVIK
;
A
#
# COMPACT_ATOMS: atom_id res chain seq x y z
N MET A 1 -41.83 37.98 -18.99
CA MET A 1 -42.40 36.74 -19.55
C MET A 1 -41.67 36.43 -20.85
N LEU A 2 -40.64 35.58 -20.81
CA LEU A 2 -40.03 35.00 -22.01
C LEU A 2 -39.79 33.52 -21.73
N LYS A 3 -40.45 32.66 -22.51
CA LYS A 3 -40.29 31.21 -22.50
C LYS A 3 -39.00 30.86 -23.24
N TRP A 4 -38.13 30.07 -22.61
CA TRP A 4 -37.04 29.37 -23.29
C TRP A 4 -37.31 27.87 -23.19
N THR A 5 -37.53 27.24 -24.34
CA THR A 5 -37.73 25.80 -24.48
C THR A 5 -36.40 25.09 -24.72
N ARG A 6 -36.19 24.01 -23.96
CA ARG A 6 -35.18 22.95 -24.15
C ARG A 6 -35.18 22.43 -25.59
N THR A 7 -34.00 22.08 -26.13
CA THR A 7 -33.76 20.91 -27.02
C THR A 7 -32.30 20.84 -27.49
N TRP A 8 -31.37 20.37 -26.64
CA TRP A 8 -30.09 19.84 -27.10
C TRP A 8 -29.66 18.73 -26.12
N LEU A 9 -30.11 17.49 -26.37
CA LEU A 9 -29.57 16.31 -25.69
C LEU A 9 -29.70 14.94 -26.44
N PRO A 10 -30.18 14.80 -27.70
CA PRO A 10 -30.14 13.48 -28.37
C PRO A 10 -28.94 13.28 -29.31
N SER A 11 -28.03 14.24 -29.48
CA SER A 11 -27.00 14.19 -30.53
C SER A 11 -25.76 13.34 -30.19
N LEU A 12 -25.56 12.98 -28.91
CA LEU A 12 -24.34 12.25 -28.50
C LEU A 12 -24.48 10.72 -28.60
N LEU A 13 -25.71 10.18 -28.59
CA LEU A 13 -25.94 8.73 -28.68
C LEU A 13 -25.99 8.20 -30.12
N ALA A 14 -26.28 9.06 -31.10
CA ALA A 14 -26.35 8.67 -32.51
C ALA A 14 -24.96 8.61 -33.20
N ALA A 15 -23.94 9.25 -32.62
CA ALA A 15 -22.59 9.26 -33.19
C ALA A 15 -21.77 8.00 -32.87
N MET A 16 -22.18 7.16 -31.91
CA MET A 16 -21.48 5.92 -31.55
C MET A 16 -21.95 4.68 -32.33
N LEU A 17 -23.01 4.76 -33.15
CA LEU A 17 -23.60 3.60 -33.82
C LEU A 17 -23.37 3.50 -35.34
N LEU A 18 -22.61 4.41 -35.96
CA LEU A 18 -22.52 4.48 -37.44
C LEU A 18 -21.11 4.59 -38.04
N SER A 19 -20.05 4.17 -37.34
CA SER A 19 -18.73 3.96 -37.98
C SER A 19 -18.51 2.49 -38.33
N SER A 20 -19.28 2.00 -39.31
CA SER A 20 -19.04 0.71 -39.95
C SER A 20 -17.83 0.83 -40.89
N ILE A 21 -16.63 0.82 -40.35
CA ILE A 21 -15.43 0.58 -41.15
C ILE A 21 -15.41 -0.92 -41.44
N THR A 22 -15.77 -1.28 -42.67
CA THR A 22 -15.58 -2.64 -43.20
C THR A 22 -14.10 -2.91 -43.40
N VAL A 23 -13.41 -3.30 -42.32
CA VAL A 23 -12.12 -3.95 -42.39
C VAL A 23 -12.38 -5.44 -42.57
N SER A 24 -12.14 -5.95 -43.76
CA SER A 24 -12.06 -7.38 -44.03
C SER A 24 -10.78 -7.95 -43.42
N THR A 25 -10.77 -8.17 -42.10
CA THR A 25 -9.76 -8.97 -41.42
C THR A 25 -10.37 -10.28 -40.95
N THR A 26 -9.67 -11.33 -41.32
CA THR A 26 -9.78 -12.74 -40.94
C THR A 26 -10.33 -13.00 -39.53
N SER A 27 -11.17 -14.04 -39.43
CA SER A 27 -11.99 -14.53 -38.31
C SER A 27 -11.37 -14.65 -36.91
N LEU A 28 -10.09 -14.36 -36.69
CA LEU A 28 -9.46 -14.40 -35.36
C LEU A 28 -9.71 -13.14 -34.51
N THR A 29 -9.98 -11.97 -35.09
CA THR A 29 -10.18 -10.72 -34.31
C THR A 29 -11.61 -10.54 -33.78
N ALA A 30 -12.59 -11.26 -34.35
CA ALA A 30 -13.98 -11.16 -33.92
C ALA A 30 -14.22 -11.86 -32.56
N HIS A 31 -13.50 -12.95 -32.29
CA HIS A 31 -13.68 -13.73 -31.05
C HIS A 31 -13.12 -12.99 -29.83
N ALA A 32 -11.89 -12.44 -29.94
CA ALA A 32 -11.29 -11.64 -28.88
C ALA A 32 -12.07 -10.34 -28.58
N ALA A 33 -12.70 -9.76 -29.60
CA ALA A 33 -13.56 -8.58 -29.42
C ALA A 33 -14.87 -8.92 -28.67
N ASP A 34 -15.46 -10.08 -28.94
CA ASP A 34 -16.69 -10.52 -28.26
C ASP A 34 -16.41 -10.90 -26.80
N GLU A 35 -15.32 -11.62 -26.53
CA GLU A 35 -14.86 -11.92 -25.16
C GLU A 35 -14.63 -10.64 -24.35
N THR A 36 -13.93 -9.65 -24.93
CA THR A 36 -13.70 -8.35 -24.26
C THR A 36 -15.00 -7.60 -23.98
N VAL A 37 -16.00 -7.67 -24.88
CA VAL A 37 -17.29 -7.00 -24.69
C VAL A 37 -18.12 -7.70 -23.61
N GLN A 38 -18.13 -9.04 -23.56
CA GLN A 38 -18.79 -9.78 -22.49
C GLN A 38 -18.15 -9.50 -21.14
N GLN A 39 -16.82 -9.47 -21.12
CA GLN A 39 -16.01 -9.16 -19.96
C GLN A 39 -16.33 -7.77 -19.39
N VAL A 40 -16.36 -6.74 -20.23
CA VAL A 40 -16.73 -5.37 -19.81
C VAL A 40 -18.20 -5.29 -19.34
N LYS A 41 -19.12 -6.01 -19.98
CA LYS A 41 -20.53 -6.04 -19.53
C LYS A 41 -20.66 -6.69 -18.16
N GLN A 42 -19.90 -7.74 -17.88
CA GLN A 42 -19.87 -8.41 -16.58
C GLN A 42 -19.27 -7.48 -15.50
N GLU A 43 -18.13 -6.84 -15.75
CA GLU A 43 -17.55 -5.86 -14.82
C GLU A 43 -18.52 -4.70 -14.53
N LEU A 44 -19.18 -4.16 -15.57
CA LEU A 44 -20.15 -3.10 -15.40
C LEU A 44 -21.37 -3.55 -14.58
N THR A 45 -21.85 -4.77 -14.81
CA THR A 45 -22.96 -5.36 -14.04
C THR A 45 -22.56 -5.57 -12.59
N TYR A 46 -21.33 -6.02 -12.34
CA TYR A 46 -20.79 -6.21 -11.01
C TYR A 46 -20.69 -4.88 -10.24
N GLU A 47 -20.09 -3.84 -10.81
CA GLU A 47 -19.99 -2.52 -10.18
C GLU A 47 -21.36 -1.88 -9.91
N GLN A 48 -22.33 -2.09 -10.82
CA GLN A 48 -23.71 -1.65 -10.60
C GLN A 48 -24.36 -2.36 -9.41
N SER A 49 -24.18 -3.68 -9.30
CA SER A 49 -24.67 -4.46 -8.16
C SER A 49 -23.99 -4.07 -6.85
N ARG A 50 -22.66 -3.85 -6.88
CA ARG A 50 -21.88 -3.37 -5.73
C ARG A 50 -22.40 -2.03 -5.22
N LYS A 51 -22.62 -1.08 -6.14
CA LYS A 51 -23.22 0.20 -5.81
C LYS A 51 -24.63 0.04 -5.24
N ALA A 52 -25.45 -0.84 -5.80
CA ALA A 52 -26.81 -1.08 -5.30
C ALA A 52 -26.81 -1.60 -3.84
N ILE A 53 -25.84 -2.44 -3.46
CA ILE A 53 -25.66 -2.91 -2.08
C ILE A 53 -25.28 -1.75 -1.16
N GLN A 54 -24.34 -0.90 -1.59
CA GLN A 54 -23.93 0.29 -0.83
C GLN A 54 -25.10 1.26 -0.64
N ASP A 55 -25.85 1.56 -1.70
CA ASP A 55 -27.02 2.43 -1.65
C ASP A 55 -28.11 1.84 -0.72
N ALA A 56 -28.31 0.51 -0.74
CA ALA A 56 -29.24 -0.16 0.16
C ALA A 56 -28.78 -0.09 1.63
N LEU A 57 -27.50 -0.29 1.91
CA LEU A 57 -26.90 -0.14 3.24
C LEU A 57 -27.00 1.30 3.75
N GLU A 58 -26.76 2.30 2.90
CA GLU A 58 -26.95 3.71 3.24
C GLU A 58 -28.42 4.04 3.54
N SER A 59 -29.35 3.45 2.78
CA SER A 59 -30.78 3.59 3.03
C SER A 59 -31.16 2.98 4.39
N TYR A 60 -30.67 1.77 4.70
CA TYR A 60 -30.86 1.14 6.01
C TYR A 60 -30.31 1.99 7.15
N LYS A 61 -29.11 2.58 7.00
CA LYS A 61 -28.51 3.44 8.03
C LYS A 61 -29.34 4.68 8.35
N LYS A 62 -30.16 5.17 7.41
CA LYS A 62 -31.06 6.32 7.64
C LYS A 62 -32.31 5.91 8.42
N GLU A 63 -32.81 4.70 8.20
CA GLU A 63 -33.99 4.16 8.86
C GLU A 63 -33.76 2.68 9.22
N PRO A 64 -33.11 2.41 10.37
CA PRO A 64 -32.73 1.06 10.76
C PRO A 64 -33.96 0.24 11.11
N ALA A 65 -34.42 -0.55 10.13
CA ALA A 65 -35.53 -1.48 10.26
C ALA A 65 -35.09 -2.87 9.77
N LYS A 66 -35.69 -3.91 10.36
CA LYS A 66 -35.42 -5.30 10.00
C LYS A 66 -35.71 -5.56 8.53
N GLU A 67 -36.85 -5.09 8.04
CA GLU A 67 -37.31 -5.24 6.65
C GLU A 67 -36.34 -4.56 5.68
N SER A 68 -35.78 -3.41 6.05
CA SER A 68 -34.76 -2.72 5.27
C SER A 68 -33.49 -3.56 5.14
N LEU A 69 -33.06 -4.22 6.22
CA LEU A 69 -31.86 -5.07 6.20
C LEU A 69 -32.08 -6.39 5.44
N MET A 70 -33.30 -6.95 5.47
CA MET A 70 -33.68 -8.04 4.56
C MET A 70 -33.54 -7.62 3.09
N GLY A 71 -33.99 -6.42 2.74
CA GLY A 71 -33.80 -5.87 1.39
C GLY A 71 -32.32 -5.70 0.99
N VAL A 72 -31.44 -5.37 1.94
CA VAL A 72 -29.98 -5.36 1.71
C VAL A 72 -29.46 -6.77 1.42
N ILE A 73 -29.85 -7.76 2.24
CA ILE A 73 -29.49 -9.17 2.05
C ILE A 73 -29.92 -9.66 0.67
N ASP A 74 -31.16 -9.38 0.26
CA ASP A 74 -31.69 -9.78 -1.05
C ASP A 74 -30.94 -9.13 -2.20
N THR A 75 -30.46 -7.90 -2.01
CA THR A 75 -29.66 -7.17 -3.01
C THR A 75 -28.25 -7.75 -3.09
N PHE A 76 -27.65 -8.07 -1.94
CA PHE A 76 -26.34 -8.72 -1.86
C PHE A 76 -26.32 -10.09 -2.53
N LEU A 77 -27.35 -10.92 -2.32
CA LEU A 77 -27.40 -12.26 -2.91
C LEU A 77 -27.59 -12.25 -4.43
N LYS A 78 -27.98 -11.11 -5.02
CA LYS A 78 -28.00 -10.90 -6.48
C LYS A 78 -26.65 -10.49 -7.06
N LEU A 79 -25.63 -10.28 -6.22
CA LEU A 79 -24.28 -9.96 -6.67
C LEU A 79 -23.71 -11.15 -7.47
N PRO A 80 -23.45 -10.99 -8.78
CA PRO A 80 -22.97 -12.08 -9.62
C PRO A 80 -21.63 -12.60 -9.10
N THR A 81 -21.45 -13.91 -9.16
CA THR A 81 -20.18 -14.57 -8.85
C THR A 81 -19.25 -14.45 -10.05
N LEU A 82 -18.10 -13.80 -9.86
CA LEU A 82 -17.05 -13.68 -10.86
C LEU A 82 -16.16 -14.94 -10.82
N GLU A 83 -16.69 -16.09 -11.24
CA GLU A 83 -15.92 -17.36 -11.22
C GLU A 83 -14.86 -17.42 -12.33
N ASP A 84 -15.04 -16.71 -13.44
CA ASP A 84 -14.12 -16.72 -14.58
C ASP A 84 -13.05 -15.61 -14.51
N TYR A 85 -12.89 -14.94 -13.37
CA TYR A 85 -12.04 -13.76 -13.25
C TYR A 85 -10.84 -13.97 -12.30
N PRO A 86 -9.60 -13.99 -12.83
CA PRO A 86 -8.39 -14.19 -12.01
C PRO A 86 -7.97 -12.96 -11.19
N LYS A 87 -8.78 -11.90 -11.13
CA LYS A 87 -8.48 -10.72 -10.30
C LYS A 87 -8.86 -11.04 -8.85
N VAL A 88 -7.84 -11.38 -8.06
CA VAL A 88 -7.91 -11.71 -6.63
C VAL A 88 -8.74 -10.70 -5.81
N GLU A 89 -8.77 -9.43 -6.22
CA GLU A 89 -9.52 -8.36 -5.55
C GLU A 89 -11.04 -8.61 -5.45
N TYR A 90 -11.67 -9.27 -6.44
CA TYR A 90 -13.13 -9.44 -6.44
C TYR A 90 -13.65 -10.62 -5.62
N VAL A 91 -12.77 -11.57 -5.29
CA VAL A 91 -13.14 -12.73 -4.44
C VAL A 91 -13.41 -12.25 -3.02
N ASN A 92 -12.66 -11.23 -2.56
CA ASN A 92 -12.81 -10.67 -1.22
C ASN A 92 -14.05 -9.77 -1.08
N ASP A 93 -14.46 -9.06 -2.14
CA ASP A 93 -15.60 -8.13 -2.09
C ASP A 93 -16.91 -8.78 -1.60
N LYS A 94 -17.25 -10.00 -2.05
CA LYS A 94 -18.50 -10.67 -1.63
C LYS A 94 -18.44 -11.09 -0.16
N GLN A 95 -17.27 -11.48 0.32
CA GLN A 95 -17.05 -11.79 1.73
C GLN A 95 -17.10 -10.50 2.57
N ASP A 96 -16.43 -9.43 2.14
CA ASP A 96 -16.42 -8.13 2.81
C ASP A 96 -17.83 -7.56 2.98
N PHE A 97 -18.68 -7.68 1.95
CA PHE A 97 -20.09 -7.28 2.05
C PHE A 97 -20.88 -8.17 3.00
N ALA A 98 -20.65 -9.49 3.01
CA ALA A 98 -21.31 -10.39 3.95
C ALA A 98 -20.94 -10.02 5.40
N ASP A 99 -19.66 -9.76 5.67
CA ASP A 99 -19.17 -9.35 6.99
C ASP A 99 -19.72 -7.98 7.41
N LEU A 100 -19.82 -7.04 6.46
CA LEU A 100 -20.45 -5.74 6.70
C LEU A 100 -21.93 -5.89 7.06
N ILE A 101 -22.68 -6.73 6.33
CA ILE A 101 -24.10 -7.01 6.62
C ILE A 101 -24.24 -7.67 8.00
N LEU A 102 -23.39 -8.65 8.32
CA LEU A 102 -23.38 -9.30 9.63
C LEU A 102 -23.05 -8.32 10.77
N SER A 103 -22.14 -7.38 10.53
CA SER A 103 -21.83 -6.30 11.47
C SER A 103 -23.06 -5.42 11.73
N GLU A 104 -23.83 -5.07 10.70
CA GLU A 104 -25.07 -4.31 10.86
C GLU A 104 -26.16 -5.13 11.57
N ILE A 105 -26.30 -6.43 11.28
CA ILE A 105 -27.22 -7.31 12.04
C ILE A 105 -26.84 -7.30 13.53
N GLY A 106 -25.55 -7.42 13.87
CA GLY A 106 -25.08 -7.41 15.26
C GLY A 106 -25.32 -6.11 16.03
N LYS A 107 -25.61 -5.00 15.34
CA LYS A 107 -25.95 -3.71 15.97
C LYS A 107 -27.43 -3.58 16.31
N MET A 108 -28.27 -4.53 15.88
CA MET A 108 -29.71 -4.45 16.17
C MET A 108 -29.98 -4.66 17.66
N PRO A 109 -30.91 -3.89 18.25
CA PRO A 109 -31.13 -3.90 19.70
C PRO A 109 -31.81 -5.16 20.23
N ASN A 110 -32.42 -5.97 19.35
CA ASN A 110 -33.20 -7.14 19.71
C ASN A 110 -32.52 -8.42 19.21
N ASP A 111 -32.06 -9.26 20.13
CA ASP A 111 -31.39 -10.53 19.84
C ASP A 111 -32.26 -11.49 19.01
N ALA A 112 -33.58 -11.47 19.20
CA ALA A 112 -34.49 -12.31 18.41
C ALA A 112 -34.49 -11.88 16.94
N ASP A 113 -34.49 -10.57 16.67
CA ASP A 113 -34.39 -10.05 15.30
C ASP A 113 -33.01 -10.36 14.69
N GLN A 114 -31.94 -10.31 15.49
CA GLN A 114 -30.61 -10.69 15.02
C GLN A 114 -30.55 -12.16 14.58
N VAL A 115 -31.07 -13.07 15.42
CA VAL A 115 -31.12 -14.51 15.11
C VAL A 115 -31.97 -14.74 13.87
N GLU A 116 -33.14 -14.12 13.78
CA GLU A 116 -34.03 -14.26 12.63
C GLU A 116 -33.38 -13.76 11.33
N LEU A 117 -32.67 -12.63 11.35
CA LEU A 117 -31.97 -12.11 10.18
C LEU A 117 -30.78 -12.96 9.77
N LYS A 118 -29.98 -13.47 10.72
CA LYS A 118 -28.89 -14.40 10.41
C LYS A 118 -29.43 -15.68 9.78
N THR A 119 -30.52 -16.22 10.33
CA THR A 119 -31.21 -17.39 9.79
C THR A 119 -31.76 -17.12 8.40
N TYR A 120 -32.41 -15.97 8.19
CA TYR A 120 -32.89 -15.54 6.88
C TYR A 120 -31.73 -15.48 5.87
N PHE A 121 -30.64 -14.82 6.24
CA PHE A 121 -29.48 -14.66 5.38
C PHE A 121 -28.85 -16.02 5.00
N ALA A 122 -28.62 -16.89 5.99
CA ALA A 122 -28.10 -18.23 5.76
C ALA A 122 -29.03 -19.06 4.85
N THR A 123 -30.35 -18.98 5.06
CA THR A 123 -31.34 -19.70 4.25
C THR A 123 -31.30 -19.25 2.80
N GLN A 124 -31.34 -17.93 2.55
CA GLN A 124 -31.30 -17.40 1.19
C GLN A 124 -29.96 -17.70 0.50
N ALA A 125 -28.84 -17.70 1.24
CA ALA A 125 -27.52 -18.08 0.70
C ALA A 125 -27.46 -19.56 0.30
N VAL A 126 -28.03 -20.47 1.11
CA VAL A 126 -28.13 -21.90 0.77
C VAL A 126 -28.99 -22.14 -0.47
N ASP A 127 -30.13 -21.45 -0.57
CA ASP A 127 -31.02 -21.55 -1.73
C ASP A 127 -30.37 -21.00 -3.01
N LEU A 128 -29.53 -19.95 -2.90
CA LEU A 128 -28.76 -19.39 -4.02
C LEU A 128 -27.79 -20.42 -4.62
N ILE A 129 -27.05 -21.17 -3.80
CA ILE A 129 -26.06 -22.16 -4.26
C ILE A 129 -26.68 -23.22 -5.16
N SER A 130 -27.91 -23.64 -4.85
CA SER A 130 -28.62 -24.63 -5.66
C SER A 130 -28.81 -24.18 -7.10
N ASN A 131 -28.87 -22.85 -7.33
CA ASN A 131 -29.02 -22.25 -8.64
C ASN A 131 -27.67 -21.86 -9.27
N SER A 132 -26.77 -21.24 -8.50
CA SER A 132 -25.50 -20.74 -9.03
C SER A 132 -24.47 -21.83 -9.24
N LYS A 133 -24.50 -22.87 -8.39
CA LYS A 133 -23.46 -23.91 -8.29
C LYS A 133 -22.05 -23.32 -8.15
N SER A 134 -21.96 -22.15 -7.51
CA SER A 134 -20.71 -21.43 -7.34
C SER A 134 -19.99 -21.83 -6.05
N PHE A 135 -18.67 -21.96 -6.11
CA PHE A 135 -17.86 -22.22 -4.91
C PHE A 135 -17.85 -21.01 -3.95
N ASN A 136 -17.88 -19.79 -4.48
CA ASN A 136 -17.92 -18.58 -3.66
C ASN A 136 -19.24 -18.47 -2.88
N ASP A 137 -20.36 -18.80 -3.52
CA ASP A 137 -21.65 -18.84 -2.83
C ASP A 137 -21.67 -19.93 -1.76
N TYR A 138 -21.05 -21.08 -2.02
CA TYR A 138 -20.86 -22.15 -1.03
C TYR A 138 -20.09 -21.67 0.20
N ALA A 139 -18.96 -20.98 -0.01
CA ALA A 139 -18.15 -20.45 1.09
C ALA A 139 -18.94 -19.46 1.96
N VAL A 140 -19.68 -18.53 1.33
CA VAL A 140 -20.51 -17.55 2.05
C VAL A 140 -21.60 -18.25 2.87
N ALA A 141 -22.37 -19.17 2.28
CA ALA A 141 -23.43 -19.87 3.01
C ALA A 141 -22.88 -20.73 4.16
N HIS A 142 -21.75 -21.41 3.94
CA HIS A 142 -21.09 -22.20 4.96
C HIS A 142 -20.68 -21.35 6.17
N SER A 143 -20.07 -20.18 5.92
CA SER A 143 -19.71 -19.22 6.97
C SER A 143 -20.94 -18.70 7.72
N LEU A 144 -22.03 -18.37 7.00
CA LEU A 144 -23.27 -17.89 7.61
C LEU A 144 -23.93 -18.95 8.51
N ILE A 145 -23.97 -20.22 8.10
CA ILE A 145 -24.53 -21.32 8.90
C ILE A 145 -23.74 -21.54 10.20
N LYS A 146 -22.42 -21.35 10.19
CA LYS A 146 -21.59 -21.47 11.40
C LYS A 146 -21.96 -20.44 12.47
N LEU A 147 -22.47 -19.28 12.07
CA LEU A 147 -22.89 -18.21 12.98
C LEU A 147 -24.28 -18.43 13.59
N LEU A 148 -25.03 -19.43 13.12
CA LEU A 148 -26.34 -19.76 13.67
C LEU A 148 -26.21 -20.54 14.98
N PRO A 149 -27.09 -20.29 15.98
CA PRO A 149 -27.17 -21.13 17.16
C PRO A 149 -27.58 -22.57 16.80
N GLU A 150 -27.23 -23.52 17.64
CA GLU A 150 -27.64 -24.93 17.48
C GLU A 150 -29.18 -25.04 17.47
N SER A 151 -29.74 -25.47 16.34
CA SER A 151 -31.17 -25.61 16.13
C SER A 151 -31.47 -26.67 15.07
N GLN A 152 -32.72 -27.11 14.99
CA GLN A 152 -33.17 -27.98 13.90
C GLN A 152 -32.99 -27.30 12.54
N GLU A 153 -33.27 -26.00 12.47
CA GLU A 153 -33.13 -25.21 11.24
C GLU A 153 -31.68 -25.14 10.75
N ARG A 154 -30.72 -24.92 11.65
CA ARG A 154 -29.29 -25.00 11.31
C ARG A 154 -28.92 -26.38 10.79
N THR A 155 -29.42 -27.44 11.43
CA THR A 155 -29.18 -28.83 11.01
C THR A 155 -29.72 -29.08 9.60
N ASP A 156 -30.92 -28.57 9.29
CA ASP A 156 -31.55 -28.70 7.98
C ASP A 156 -30.77 -27.91 6.91
N LEU A 157 -30.28 -26.72 7.24
CA LEU A 157 -29.42 -25.91 6.35
C LEU A 157 -28.07 -26.59 6.07
N VAL A 158 -27.43 -27.18 7.08
CA VAL A 158 -26.19 -27.97 6.90
C VAL A 158 -26.44 -29.14 5.94
N ALA A 159 -27.53 -29.87 6.12
CA ALA A 159 -27.88 -31.00 5.25
C ALA A 159 -28.13 -30.56 3.80
N LYS A 160 -28.83 -29.44 3.60
CA LYS A 160 -29.03 -28.83 2.27
C LYS A 160 -27.70 -28.41 1.64
N LEU A 161 -26.83 -27.75 2.42
CA LEU A 161 -25.54 -27.26 1.95
C LEU A 161 -24.59 -28.42 1.55
N GLU A 162 -24.55 -29.51 2.33
CA GLU A 162 -23.77 -30.71 1.99
C GLU A 162 -24.29 -31.41 0.74
N LYS A 163 -25.61 -31.40 0.51
CA LYS A 163 -26.17 -31.89 -0.75
C LYS A 163 -25.69 -31.02 -1.92
N ALA A 164 -25.77 -29.69 -1.79
CA ALA A 164 -25.33 -28.75 -2.83
C ALA A 164 -23.83 -28.87 -3.13
N LYS A 165 -22.99 -29.11 -2.11
CA LYS A 165 -21.54 -29.39 -2.26
C LYS A 165 -21.25 -30.50 -3.26
N ASN A 166 -22.04 -31.57 -3.22
CA ASN A 166 -21.88 -32.72 -4.13
C ASN A 166 -22.32 -32.41 -5.58
N GLU A 167 -23.06 -31.33 -5.79
CA GLU A 167 -23.52 -30.86 -7.10
C GLU A 167 -22.61 -29.77 -7.70
N LEU A 168 -21.65 -29.24 -6.91
CA LEU A 168 -20.66 -28.28 -7.40
C LEU A 168 -19.78 -28.92 -8.49
N PRO A 169 -19.37 -28.15 -9.51
CA PRO A 169 -18.43 -28.62 -10.50
C PRO A 169 -17.14 -29.10 -9.81
N LYS A 170 -16.73 -30.33 -10.11
CA LYS A 170 -15.46 -30.87 -9.61
C LYS A 170 -14.32 -30.03 -10.18
N ILE A 171 -13.68 -29.25 -9.33
CA ILE A 171 -12.45 -28.56 -9.69
C ILE A 171 -11.42 -29.65 -9.97
N THR A 172 -10.98 -29.76 -11.22
CA THR A 172 -10.05 -30.81 -11.69
C THR A 172 -8.60 -30.46 -11.42
N ASP A 173 -8.32 -29.28 -10.88
CA ASP A 173 -6.98 -28.83 -10.53
C ASP A 173 -6.58 -29.30 -9.12
N GLU A 174 -5.42 -29.94 -9.05
CA GLU A 174 -4.77 -30.59 -7.90
C GLU A 174 -4.48 -29.69 -6.68
N TYR A 175 -4.93 -28.43 -6.67
CA TYR A 175 -4.45 -27.39 -5.75
C TYR A 175 -5.45 -26.89 -4.68
N ILE A 176 -6.68 -27.40 -4.64
CA ILE A 176 -7.65 -27.01 -3.59
C ILE A 176 -7.97 -28.22 -2.70
N ASP A 177 -7.43 -28.20 -1.48
CA ASP A 177 -7.80 -29.17 -0.43
C ASP A 177 -9.20 -28.84 0.09
N TRP A 178 -10.18 -29.65 -0.32
CA TRP A 178 -11.59 -29.54 0.05
C TRP A 178 -11.86 -29.68 1.55
N ASN A 179 -10.90 -30.19 2.32
CA ASN A 179 -10.99 -30.29 3.78
C ASN A 179 -10.30 -29.13 4.50
N ASN A 180 -9.60 -28.25 3.76
CA ASN A 180 -8.79 -27.18 4.31
C ASN A 180 -8.80 -25.95 3.36
N PRO A 181 -9.94 -25.23 3.23
CA PRO A 181 -9.99 -24.00 2.43
C PRO A 181 -8.94 -22.98 2.94
N PRO A 182 -8.50 -22.03 2.09
CA PRO A 182 -7.45 -21.07 2.44
C PRO A 182 -7.63 -20.49 3.84
N LYS A 183 -6.55 -20.54 4.63
CA LYS A 183 -6.53 -20.35 6.09
C LYS A 183 -7.07 -19.00 6.60
N ASP A 184 -7.32 -18.02 5.73
CA ASP A 184 -7.85 -16.71 6.12
C ASP A 184 -9.30 -16.75 6.65
N ILE A 185 -10.01 -17.87 6.52
CA ILE A 185 -11.43 -18.00 6.88
C ILE A 185 -11.69 -18.20 8.39
N ASN A 186 -10.74 -18.74 9.18
CA ASN A 186 -11.00 -19.06 10.59
C ASN A 186 -10.38 -18.07 11.60
N ASP A 187 -9.44 -17.21 11.19
CA ASP A 187 -8.64 -16.41 12.13
C ASP A 187 -9.38 -15.20 12.75
N TYR A 188 -10.61 -14.92 12.33
CA TYR A 188 -11.41 -13.81 12.88
C TYR A 188 -12.49 -14.22 13.89
N LEU A 189 -12.73 -15.52 14.13
CA LEU A 189 -13.88 -15.96 14.94
C LEU A 189 -13.64 -17.15 15.90
N ASP A 190 -12.40 -17.52 16.22
CA ASP A 190 -12.19 -18.50 17.29
C ASP A 190 -12.51 -17.91 18.67
N PRO A 191 -13.48 -18.46 19.44
CA PRO A 191 -13.55 -18.16 20.87
C PRO A 191 -12.29 -18.69 21.55
N ILE A 192 -11.74 -17.89 22.46
CA ILE A 192 -10.59 -18.23 23.32
C ILE A 192 -10.67 -19.71 23.73
N PRO A 193 -9.66 -20.54 23.42
CA PRO A 193 -9.73 -21.96 23.75
C PRO A 193 -9.84 -22.10 25.26
N THR A 194 -10.97 -22.64 25.72
CA THR A 194 -11.07 -23.12 27.10
C THR A 194 -10.11 -24.28 27.24
N PRO A 195 -9.13 -24.23 28.17
CA PRO A 195 -8.15 -25.29 28.25
C PRO A 195 -8.85 -26.55 28.76
N LYS A 196 -8.74 -27.64 28.00
CA LYS A 196 -9.05 -28.98 28.52
C LYS A 196 -7.93 -29.37 29.49
N TYR A 197 -8.21 -29.22 30.79
CA TYR A 197 -7.31 -29.60 31.86
C TYR A 197 -7.56 -31.05 32.30
N ASP A 198 -7.11 -32.00 31.50
CA ASP A 198 -6.96 -33.39 31.96
C ASP A 198 -5.56 -33.53 32.55
N ASN A 199 -5.49 -33.48 33.89
CA ASN A 199 -4.36 -33.78 34.80
C ASN A 199 -3.90 -32.57 35.65
N PHE A 200 -4.49 -32.42 36.83
CA PHE A 200 -3.85 -31.78 37.99
C PHE A 200 -3.61 -32.81 39.10
N PRO A 201 -2.47 -32.74 39.81
CA PRO A 201 -2.24 -33.49 41.05
C PRO A 201 -3.14 -32.98 42.20
N PRO A 202 -3.41 -33.81 43.22
CA PRO A 202 -4.47 -33.59 44.19
C PRO A 202 -4.02 -32.62 45.28
N GLU A 203 -4.11 -31.31 45.05
CA GLU A 203 -4.08 -30.28 46.10
C GLU A 203 -4.45 -28.92 45.49
N PHE A 204 -5.72 -28.72 45.12
CA PHE A 204 -6.22 -27.42 44.68
C PHE A 204 -7.20 -26.87 45.71
N ASN A 205 -6.77 -25.85 46.46
CA ASN A 205 -7.60 -25.14 47.43
C ASN A 205 -8.52 -24.14 46.70
N LYS A 206 -9.81 -24.49 46.61
CA LYS A 206 -10.87 -23.71 45.97
C LYS A 206 -11.03 -22.28 46.54
N GLU A 207 -10.77 -22.07 47.83
CA GLU A 207 -10.89 -20.73 48.46
C GLU A 207 -9.78 -19.76 48.02
N ALA A 208 -8.58 -20.27 47.67
CA ALA A 208 -7.50 -19.44 47.14
C ALA A 208 -7.80 -18.94 45.72
N TYR A 209 -8.50 -19.76 44.93
CA TYR A 209 -8.89 -19.45 43.56
C TYR A 209 -10.02 -18.41 43.49
N GLU A 210 -11.06 -18.56 44.33
CA GLU A 210 -12.19 -17.62 44.37
C GLU A 210 -11.77 -16.23 44.89
N LYS A 211 -10.74 -16.17 45.75
CA LYS A 211 -10.15 -14.90 46.22
C LYS A 211 -9.31 -14.18 45.15
N ALA A 212 -8.72 -14.92 44.21
CA ALA A 212 -7.95 -14.36 43.09
C ALA A 212 -8.87 -13.80 41.98
N ILE A 213 -10.01 -14.44 41.72
CA ILE A 213 -10.96 -13.99 40.70
C ILE A 213 -11.63 -12.66 41.10
N ASN A 214 -11.95 -12.48 42.38
CA ASN A 214 -12.63 -11.28 42.87
C ASN A 214 -11.73 -10.05 43.09
N THR A 215 -10.43 -10.13 42.76
CA THR A 215 -9.48 -9.00 42.87
C THR A 215 -8.89 -8.54 41.54
N THR A 216 -9.31 -9.13 40.42
CA THR A 216 -8.77 -8.78 39.10
C THR A 216 -9.72 -7.81 38.38
N PRO A 217 -9.32 -6.57 38.06
CA PRO A 217 -10.15 -5.67 37.25
C PRO A 217 -10.37 -6.27 35.87
N VAL A 218 -11.61 -6.18 35.38
CA VAL A 218 -11.97 -6.48 33.99
C VAL A 218 -11.04 -5.69 33.06
N PRO A 219 -10.37 -6.32 32.05
CA PRO A 219 -9.43 -5.62 31.19
C PRO A 219 -10.16 -4.52 30.41
N SER A 220 -9.66 -3.30 30.56
CA SER A 220 -10.08 -2.13 29.82
C SER A 220 -9.71 -2.27 28.34
N LEU A 221 -10.46 -1.54 27.50
CA LEU A 221 -10.11 -1.03 26.16
C LEU A 221 -8.60 -1.09 25.85
N SER A 222 -8.24 -1.60 24.67
CA SER A 222 -6.86 -1.82 24.22
C SER A 222 -5.95 -0.64 24.58
N GLU A 223 -4.83 -0.92 25.26
CA GLU A 223 -3.86 0.08 25.73
C GLU A 223 -3.30 0.99 24.61
N TYR A 224 -3.45 0.55 23.36
CA TYR A 224 -2.94 1.16 22.14
C TYR A 224 -4.10 1.58 21.24
N ASP A 225 -3.97 2.75 20.62
CA ASP A 225 -4.99 3.34 19.75
C ASP A 225 -4.89 2.82 18.30
N ARG A 226 -3.71 2.32 17.90
CA ARG A 226 -3.44 1.82 16.55
C ARG A 226 -2.30 0.80 16.55
N THR A 227 -2.35 -0.18 15.66
CA THR A 227 -1.27 -1.16 15.42
C THR A 227 -0.97 -1.22 13.93
N GLU A 228 0.30 -1.17 13.54
CA GLU A 228 0.74 -1.32 12.15
C GLU A 228 1.74 -2.46 12.03
N MET A 229 1.61 -3.25 10.97
CA MET A 229 2.47 -4.40 10.70
C MET A 229 3.22 -4.18 9.39
N ASN A 230 4.54 -4.38 9.39
CA ASN A 230 5.40 -4.21 8.22
C ASN A 230 6.53 -5.25 8.21
N TYR A 231 7.04 -5.60 7.02
CA TYR A 231 8.21 -6.45 6.87
C TYR A 231 9.46 -5.58 6.68
N ARG A 232 10.48 -5.75 7.52
CA ARG A 232 11.71 -4.95 7.47
C ARG A 232 12.95 -5.84 7.54
N LYS A 233 13.96 -5.55 6.70
CA LYS A 233 15.31 -6.12 6.86
C LYS A 233 16.05 -5.34 7.94
N ILE A 234 16.39 -6.01 9.04
CA ILE A 234 17.16 -5.45 10.16
C ILE A 234 18.43 -6.29 10.30
N ASN A 235 19.60 -5.69 10.15
CA ASN A 235 20.90 -6.37 10.17
C ASN A 235 20.97 -7.55 9.17
N GLY A 236 20.46 -7.34 7.95
CA GLY A 236 20.44 -8.35 6.89
C GLY A 236 19.46 -9.51 7.09
N LYS A 237 18.70 -9.54 8.19
CA LYS A 237 17.67 -10.56 8.46
C LYS A 237 16.27 -9.95 8.32
N CYS A 238 15.36 -10.69 7.72
CA CYS A 238 13.97 -10.27 7.59
C CYS A 238 13.24 -10.44 8.92
N TYR A 239 12.45 -9.43 9.30
CA TYR A 239 11.58 -9.44 10.47
C TYR A 239 10.17 -8.97 10.08
N LYS A 240 9.16 -9.61 10.64
CA LYS A 240 7.80 -9.08 10.76
C LYS A 240 7.80 -8.12 11.96
N VAL A 241 7.55 -6.85 11.70
CA VAL A 241 7.65 -5.77 12.69
C VAL A 241 6.26 -5.21 12.94
N THR A 242 5.81 -5.26 14.19
CA THR A 242 4.52 -4.74 14.62
C THR A 242 4.73 -3.52 15.52
N ASP A 243 4.36 -2.34 15.04
CA ASP A 243 4.44 -1.07 15.76
C ASP A 243 3.07 -0.74 16.38
N TYR A 244 3.04 -0.60 17.72
CA TYR A 244 1.86 -0.22 18.48
C TYR A 244 1.93 1.25 18.84
N TYR A 245 0.85 1.98 18.62
CA TYR A 245 0.79 3.44 18.78
C TYR A 245 -0.12 3.85 19.93
N LYS A 246 0.27 4.92 20.63
CA LYS A 246 -0.53 5.58 21.67
C LYS A 246 -0.38 7.09 21.52
N GLY A 247 -1.49 7.80 21.31
CA GLY A 247 -1.46 9.24 21.03
C GLY A 247 -0.66 9.60 19.76
N GLY A 248 -0.75 8.75 18.72
CA GLY A 248 -0.07 8.96 17.43
C GLY A 248 1.45 8.72 17.43
N LYS A 249 2.04 8.27 18.54
CA LYS A 249 3.46 7.92 18.64
C LYS A 249 3.63 6.41 18.85
N ILE A 250 4.71 5.84 18.31
CA ILE A 250 5.06 4.43 18.55
C ILE A 250 5.38 4.26 20.04
N ALA A 251 4.53 3.50 20.73
CA ALA A 251 4.67 3.17 22.14
C ALA A 251 5.44 1.84 22.33
N LYS A 252 5.30 0.90 21.39
CA LYS A 252 5.94 -0.42 21.44
C LYS A 252 6.22 -0.92 20.03
N THR A 253 7.34 -1.63 19.85
CA THR A 253 7.65 -2.35 18.61
C THR A 253 7.95 -3.80 18.95
N GLU A 254 7.25 -4.73 18.32
CA GLU A 254 7.55 -6.16 18.38
C GLU A 254 8.18 -6.63 17.07
N LYS A 255 9.09 -7.59 17.18
CA LYS A 255 9.80 -8.17 16.04
C LYS A 255 9.71 -9.68 16.14
N THR A 256 9.17 -10.31 15.11
CA THR A 256 9.15 -11.76 14.97
C THR A 256 9.87 -12.16 13.69
N VAL A 257 10.49 -13.34 13.70
CA VAL A 257 11.08 -13.91 12.49
C VAL A 257 9.92 -14.43 11.65
N PRO A 258 9.73 -13.93 10.42
CA PRO A 258 8.66 -14.35 9.55
C PRO A 258 8.86 -15.80 9.13
N ASP A 259 7.77 -16.50 8.91
CA ASP A 259 7.81 -17.86 8.38
C ASP A 259 8.26 -17.89 6.90
N GLN A 260 8.42 -19.10 6.35
CA GLN A 260 8.92 -19.27 4.98
C GLN A 260 8.04 -18.59 3.91
N THR A 261 6.73 -18.53 4.13
CA THR A 261 5.78 -17.85 3.23
C THR A 261 5.88 -16.34 3.36
N GLU A 262 6.08 -15.83 4.58
CA GLU A 262 6.21 -14.40 4.84
C GLU A 262 7.57 -13.81 4.42
N LEU A 263 8.61 -14.64 4.23
CA LEU A 263 9.92 -14.20 3.71
C LEU A 263 9.85 -13.57 2.30
N LEU A 264 8.79 -13.86 1.53
CA LEU A 264 8.51 -13.25 0.22
C LEU A 264 8.37 -11.73 0.33
N PHE A 265 7.73 -11.23 1.40
CA PHE A 265 7.48 -9.79 1.61
C PHE A 265 8.74 -9.00 1.98
N CYS A 266 9.86 -9.68 2.25
CA CYS A 266 11.17 -9.06 2.41
C CYS A 266 12.05 -9.13 1.15
N GLY A 267 11.58 -9.71 0.05
CA GLY A 267 12.37 -9.93 -1.16
C GLY A 267 13.64 -10.75 -0.86
N VAL A 268 13.52 -11.88 -0.15
CA VAL A 268 14.66 -12.73 0.25
C VAL A 268 14.84 -13.97 -0.65
N ILE A 269 13.89 -14.30 -1.53
CA ILE A 269 14.11 -15.39 -2.48
C ILE A 269 14.80 -14.84 -3.73
N SER A 270 16.10 -15.15 -3.86
CA SER A 270 16.82 -15.13 -5.13
C SER A 270 16.96 -16.57 -5.62
N ASP A 271 16.58 -16.82 -6.87
CA ASP A 271 16.67 -18.09 -7.59
C ASP A 271 18.09 -18.69 -7.55
N SER A 272 18.41 -19.48 -6.52
CA SER A 272 19.71 -20.17 -6.45
C SER A 272 19.65 -21.63 -6.05
N THR A 273 18.48 -22.23 -5.91
CA THR A 273 18.34 -23.68 -5.64
C THR A 273 17.82 -24.47 -6.83
N ALA A 274 18.29 -24.14 -8.04
CA ALA A 274 18.12 -24.94 -9.24
C ALA A 274 19.46 -25.14 -9.96
N SER A 275 20.34 -25.98 -9.42
CA SER A 275 21.19 -26.89 -10.22
C SER A 275 22.08 -27.74 -9.31
N ASN A 276 22.36 -28.95 -9.79
CA ASN A 276 23.34 -29.94 -9.31
C ASN A 276 22.79 -31.08 -8.44
N SER A 277 22.03 -31.97 -9.08
CA SER A 277 22.05 -33.40 -8.76
C SER A 277 22.17 -34.26 -10.04
N SER A 278 23.36 -34.34 -10.61
CA SER A 278 23.85 -35.58 -11.23
C SER A 278 25.32 -35.43 -11.63
N THR A 279 26.19 -36.26 -11.06
CA THR A 279 26.96 -37.26 -11.82
C THR A 279 27.88 -38.01 -10.87
N SER A 280 27.81 -39.32 -11.02
CA SER A 280 28.62 -40.41 -10.48
C SER A 280 30.13 -40.21 -10.55
N PHE A 281 30.87 -40.71 -9.55
CA PHE A 281 32.18 -41.34 -9.78
C PHE A 281 32.40 -42.54 -8.83
N PRO A 282 33.04 -43.64 -9.29
CA PRO A 282 33.22 -44.87 -8.53
C PRO A 282 34.60 -44.98 -7.86
N GLY A 283 34.66 -45.82 -6.82
CA GLY A 283 35.77 -46.75 -6.53
C GLY A 283 37.18 -46.20 -6.30
N GLY A 284 37.72 -46.45 -5.10
CA GLY A 284 39.17 -46.44 -4.86
C GLY A 284 39.51 -46.29 -3.38
N GLY A 285 39.72 -47.41 -2.70
CA GLY A 285 40.05 -47.44 -1.28
C GLY A 285 41.46 -46.96 -0.95
N SER A 286 41.67 -46.58 0.31
CA SER A 286 42.89 -46.92 1.04
C SER A 286 42.68 -46.73 2.55
N THR A 287 43.44 -47.51 3.28
CA THR A 287 43.32 -47.93 4.68
C THR A 287 43.75 -46.90 5.72
N ILE A 288 43.18 -47.12 6.91
CA ILE A 288 43.48 -46.66 8.27
C ILE A 288 44.97 -46.43 8.56
N GLY A 289 45.28 -45.33 9.27
CA GLY A 289 46.56 -45.13 9.95
C GLY A 289 46.49 -43.98 10.96
N ALA A 290 46.64 -44.32 12.23
CA ALA A 290 46.34 -43.51 13.41
C ALA A 290 47.28 -42.31 13.68
N GLY A 291 46.77 -41.39 14.51
CA GLY A 291 47.60 -40.58 15.41
C GLY A 291 47.64 -39.10 15.08
N ASN A 292 46.80 -38.30 15.76
CA ASN A 292 47.25 -37.14 16.53
C ASN A 292 46.03 -36.42 17.14
N THR A 293 46.00 -36.40 18.48
CA THR A 293 45.13 -35.60 19.34
C THR A 293 45.39 -34.11 19.10
N PRO A 294 44.38 -33.30 18.70
CA PRO A 294 44.50 -31.85 18.77
C PRO A 294 44.14 -31.38 20.18
N THR A 295 45.10 -30.75 20.81
CA THR A 295 45.00 -29.91 22.00
C THR A 295 43.74 -29.04 22.02
N ARG A 296 43.03 -29.09 23.16
CA ARG A 296 41.99 -28.15 23.61
C ARG A 296 42.44 -26.70 23.38
N GLY A 297 41.98 -26.09 22.29
CA GLY A 297 41.93 -24.65 22.14
C GLY A 297 40.82 -24.12 23.03
N VAL A 298 41.19 -23.40 24.10
CA VAL A 298 40.26 -22.65 24.94
C VAL A 298 39.61 -21.60 24.04
N PHE A 299 38.34 -21.82 23.68
CA PHE A 299 37.48 -20.79 23.10
C PHE A 299 37.39 -19.66 24.13
N LYS A 300 38.12 -18.55 23.91
CA LYS A 300 37.81 -17.30 24.57
C LYS A 300 36.44 -16.86 24.05
N GLY A 301 35.43 -17.06 24.89
CA GLY A 301 34.09 -16.58 24.64
C GLY A 301 34.14 -15.10 24.28
N PHE A 302 33.65 -14.77 23.09
CA PHE A 302 33.35 -13.41 22.71
C PHE A 302 32.26 -12.93 23.67
N ASP A 303 32.60 -12.03 24.58
CA ASP A 303 31.62 -11.42 25.49
C ASP A 303 31.00 -10.21 24.78
N PRO A 304 29.75 -10.33 24.26
CA PRO A 304 29.07 -9.23 23.57
C PRO A 304 28.73 -8.07 24.53
N TYR A 305 28.99 -8.20 25.83
CA TYR A 305 28.73 -7.17 26.83
C TYR A 305 29.97 -6.35 27.23
N SER A 306 31.16 -6.65 26.67
CA SER A 306 32.34 -5.83 26.95
C SER A 306 32.16 -4.39 26.45
N GLU A 307 32.58 -3.41 27.26
CA GLU A 307 32.49 -1.98 26.92
C GLU A 307 33.18 -1.66 25.57
N THR A 308 34.24 -2.40 25.24
CA THR A 308 34.95 -2.30 23.96
C THR A 308 34.07 -2.74 22.78
N ALA A 309 33.30 -3.83 22.92
CA ALA A 309 32.36 -4.30 21.90
C ALA A 309 31.18 -3.33 21.73
N ARG A 310 30.65 -2.78 22.83
CA ARG A 310 29.58 -1.76 22.79
C ARG A 310 30.02 -0.46 22.12
N SER A 311 31.25 0.01 22.36
CA SER A 311 31.76 1.21 21.70
C SER A 311 32.03 1.04 20.21
N LYS A 312 32.39 -0.18 19.77
CA LYS A 312 32.53 -0.52 18.34
C LYS A 312 31.18 -0.63 17.68
N ILE A 313 30.23 -1.33 18.30
CA ILE A 313 28.86 -1.43 17.79
C ILE A 313 28.23 -0.05 17.68
N GLN A 314 28.38 0.84 18.67
CA GLN A 314 27.84 2.21 18.58
C GLN A 314 28.52 3.08 17.53
N LYS A 315 29.84 2.91 17.30
CA LYS A 315 30.55 3.62 16.22
C LYS A 315 30.19 3.08 14.83
N GLU A 316 29.97 1.78 14.71
CA GLU A 316 29.49 1.14 13.48
C GLU A 316 28.02 1.51 13.22
N GLU A 317 27.14 1.55 14.22
CA GLU A 317 25.75 2.02 14.12
C GLU A 317 25.67 3.52 13.74
N GLN A 318 26.61 4.35 14.22
CA GLN A 318 26.70 5.76 13.84
C GLN A 318 27.29 5.98 12.45
N ALA A 319 28.21 5.11 12.00
CA ALA A 319 28.75 5.13 10.64
C ALA A 319 27.76 4.55 9.61
N GLU A 320 26.95 3.56 10.00
CA GLU A 320 25.93 2.92 9.17
C GLU A 320 24.66 3.78 9.06
N LYS A 321 24.29 4.53 10.11
CA LYS A 321 23.29 5.62 10.00
C LYS A 321 23.72 6.74 9.06
N ALA A 322 25.01 6.90 8.78
CA ALA A 322 25.53 7.88 7.85
C ALA A 322 25.64 7.37 6.39
N ALA A 323 25.30 6.10 6.14
CA ALA A 323 25.47 5.45 4.84
C ALA A 323 24.26 4.57 4.45
N LYS A 324 23.03 5.00 4.77
CA LYS A 324 21.87 4.45 4.04
C LYS A 324 22.09 4.76 2.55
N PRO A 325 22.10 3.76 1.65
CA PRO A 325 22.14 4.06 0.24
C PRO A 325 20.92 4.93 -0.08
N GLU A 326 21.15 6.09 -0.69
CA GLU A 326 20.10 6.91 -1.27
C GLU A 326 19.28 5.99 -2.19
N LEU A 327 18.08 5.64 -1.76
CA LEU A 327 17.20 4.73 -2.48
C LEU A 327 16.43 5.58 -3.48
N ILE A 328 16.87 5.58 -4.73
CA ILE A 328 16.15 6.27 -5.81
C ILE A 328 15.01 5.36 -6.27
N THR A 329 13.79 5.87 -6.37
CA THR A 329 12.62 5.17 -6.90
C THR A 329 12.13 5.78 -8.21
N ILE A 330 11.43 4.96 -9.00
CA ILE A 330 10.68 5.42 -10.16
C ILE A 330 9.43 6.15 -9.66
N GLN A 331 9.22 7.38 -10.10
CA GLN A 331 8.04 8.19 -9.76
C GLN A 331 7.43 8.77 -11.02
N TYR A 332 6.12 9.05 -11.01
CA TYR A 332 5.40 9.55 -12.19
C TYR A 332 4.38 10.62 -11.87
N THR A 333 4.04 11.47 -12.83
CA THR A 333 2.98 12.47 -12.72
C THR A 333 2.16 12.51 -14.00
N PHE A 334 0.86 12.83 -13.87
CA PHE A 334 -0.03 13.09 -15.01
C PHE A 334 -0.18 14.59 -15.30
N ASP A 335 0.29 15.45 -14.40
CA ASP A 335 0.20 16.90 -14.54
C ASP A 335 1.56 17.51 -14.85
N LYS A 336 2.22 17.02 -15.91
CA LYS A 336 3.56 17.49 -16.30
C LYS A 336 3.61 18.97 -16.70
N THR A 337 2.44 19.63 -16.85
CA THR A 337 2.30 21.06 -17.14
C THR A 337 2.21 21.95 -15.90
N SER A 338 1.99 21.38 -14.72
CA SER A 338 1.98 22.12 -13.46
C SER A 338 3.35 22.76 -13.19
N GLU A 339 3.34 23.89 -12.47
CA GLU A 339 4.56 24.53 -11.99
C GLU A 339 5.22 23.71 -10.86
N SER A 340 4.45 22.86 -10.17
CA SER A 340 4.92 21.95 -9.13
C SER A 340 4.14 20.62 -9.20
N PRO A 341 4.42 19.78 -10.20
CA PRO A 341 3.73 18.49 -10.34
C PRO A 341 3.97 17.57 -9.14
N TYR A 342 2.89 16.98 -8.61
CA TYR A 342 2.99 15.87 -7.66
C TYR A 342 3.46 14.61 -8.39
N TYR A 343 4.53 14.00 -7.90
CA TYR A 343 5.02 12.71 -8.41
C TYR A 343 4.61 11.58 -7.47
N TYR A 344 3.83 10.64 -7.99
CA TYR A 344 3.46 9.40 -7.32
C TYR A 344 4.67 8.47 -7.29
N ASP A 345 5.08 8.05 -6.09
CA ASP A 345 6.15 7.09 -5.89
C ASP A 345 5.66 5.66 -6.18
N THR A 346 6.32 4.94 -7.09
CA THR A 346 5.98 3.53 -7.38
C THR A 346 6.51 2.57 -6.31
N GLY A 347 7.45 3.02 -5.46
CA GLY A 347 8.20 2.15 -4.55
C GLY A 347 9.23 1.25 -5.25
N ILE A 348 9.34 1.32 -6.59
CA ILE A 348 10.29 0.53 -7.37
C ILE A 348 11.65 1.22 -7.35
N SER A 349 12.53 0.73 -6.49
CA SER A 349 13.89 1.25 -6.35
C SER A 349 14.76 0.88 -7.55
N ILE A 350 15.60 1.81 -8.00
CA ILE A 350 16.62 1.60 -9.03
C ILE A 350 18.01 1.99 -8.51
N PRO A 351 19.10 1.45 -9.06
CA PRO A 351 20.44 1.81 -8.62
C PRO A 351 20.82 3.23 -9.05
N ASN A 352 21.78 3.85 -8.34
CA ASN A 352 22.25 5.23 -8.61
C ASN A 352 22.82 5.46 -10.00
N ASN A 353 23.22 4.39 -10.70
CA ASN A 353 23.62 4.48 -12.11
C ASN A 353 22.43 4.66 -13.08
N LYS A 354 21.20 4.79 -12.55
CA LYS A 354 19.95 4.98 -13.28
C LYS A 354 19.72 3.92 -14.36
N THR A 355 20.02 2.66 -14.03
CA THR A 355 19.65 1.52 -14.87
C THR A 355 18.37 0.87 -14.35
N VAL A 356 17.52 0.43 -15.27
CA VAL A 356 16.24 -0.19 -14.97
C VAL A 356 16.23 -1.58 -15.58
N THR A 357 15.98 -2.60 -14.76
CA THR A 357 15.77 -3.96 -15.25
C THR A 357 14.43 -4.06 -15.98
N TYR A 358 14.27 -5.08 -16.83
CA TYR A 358 12.99 -5.34 -17.50
C TYR A 358 11.83 -5.48 -16.49
N ALA A 359 12.04 -6.21 -15.40
CA ALA A 359 11.04 -6.38 -14.35
C ALA A 359 10.63 -5.04 -13.72
N GLN A 360 11.60 -4.21 -13.31
CA GLN A 360 11.32 -2.88 -12.74
C GLN A 360 10.57 -1.97 -13.72
N ALA A 361 10.98 -1.95 -14.98
CA ALA A 361 10.32 -1.14 -16.02
C ALA A 361 8.91 -1.65 -16.33
N LYS A 362 8.71 -2.97 -16.36
CA LYS A 362 7.40 -3.62 -16.51
C LYS A 362 6.46 -3.23 -15.38
N ASP A 363 6.90 -3.39 -14.14
CA ASP A 363 6.07 -3.15 -12.96
C ASP A 363 5.70 -1.66 -12.86
N ALA A 364 6.67 -0.77 -13.12
CA ALA A 364 6.41 0.66 -13.19
C ALA A 364 5.42 1.00 -14.31
N LEU A 365 5.59 0.40 -15.50
CA LEU A 365 4.67 0.61 -16.62
C LEU A 365 3.25 0.13 -16.31
N LEU A 366 3.10 -1.02 -15.63
CA LEU A 366 1.82 -1.54 -15.19
C LEU A 366 1.14 -0.55 -14.23
N MET A 367 1.83 -0.11 -13.17
CA MET A 367 1.27 0.86 -12.21
C MET A 367 0.85 2.16 -12.88
N ILE A 368 1.72 2.73 -13.72
CA ILE A 368 1.42 3.95 -14.48
C ILE A 368 0.20 3.73 -15.37
N SER A 369 0.12 2.59 -16.06
CA SER A 369 -1.00 2.30 -16.97
C SER A 369 -2.34 2.20 -16.26
N ILE A 370 -2.39 1.56 -15.08
CA ILE A 370 -3.60 1.45 -14.26
C ILE A 370 -4.07 2.85 -13.87
N GLN A 371 -3.15 3.69 -13.39
CA GLN A 371 -3.45 5.03 -12.89
C GLN A 371 -3.81 5.99 -14.04
N ALA A 372 -3.24 5.80 -15.22
CA ALA A 372 -3.62 6.49 -16.44
C ALA A 372 -4.96 6.02 -17.03
N LYS A 373 -5.60 4.99 -16.44
CA LYS A 373 -6.74 4.28 -17.03
C LYS A 373 -6.45 3.77 -18.46
N GLY A 374 -5.19 3.42 -18.69
CA GLY A 374 -4.70 2.83 -19.93
C GLY A 374 -5.04 1.34 -20.02
N LYS A 375 -4.53 0.71 -21.08
CA LYS A 375 -4.55 -0.75 -21.21
C LYS A 375 -3.14 -1.27 -21.06
N PHE A 376 -2.99 -2.46 -20.48
CA PHE A 376 -1.72 -3.13 -20.32
C PHE A 376 -1.82 -4.55 -20.84
N VAL A 377 -0.80 -5.00 -21.57
CA VAL A 377 -0.68 -6.36 -22.08
C VAL A 377 0.74 -6.83 -21.82
N GLU A 378 0.86 -7.99 -21.19
CA GLU A 378 2.10 -8.71 -21.01
C GLU A 378 2.23 -9.81 -22.06
N ASP A 379 3.38 -9.90 -22.69
CA ASP A 379 3.80 -11.00 -23.57
C ASP A 379 5.12 -11.57 -23.01
N LYS A 380 5.60 -12.69 -23.56
CA LYS A 380 6.76 -13.43 -23.03
C LYS A 380 8.01 -12.59 -22.82
N ASP A 381 8.30 -11.68 -23.75
CA ASP A 381 9.56 -10.91 -23.81
C ASP A 381 9.33 -9.40 -23.85
N LYS A 382 8.10 -8.95 -23.63
CA LYS A 382 7.75 -7.54 -23.71
C LYS A 382 6.47 -7.23 -22.94
N SER A 383 6.38 -5.99 -22.49
CA SER A 383 5.17 -5.42 -21.91
C SER A 383 4.79 -4.17 -22.69
N ILE A 384 3.50 -4.04 -22.95
CA ILE A 384 2.94 -3.00 -23.78
C ILE A 384 1.83 -2.30 -23.00
N ALA A 385 1.89 -0.97 -22.93
CA ALA A 385 0.80 -0.15 -22.42
C ALA A 385 0.25 0.78 -23.50
N LEU A 386 -1.06 1.00 -23.51
CA LEU A 386 -1.73 2.03 -24.29
C LEU A 386 -2.15 3.16 -23.34
N ILE A 387 -1.44 4.29 -23.41
CA ILE A 387 -1.64 5.48 -22.56
C ILE A 387 -1.82 6.67 -23.49
N ASP A 388 -2.92 7.43 -23.35
CA ASP A 388 -3.26 8.56 -24.22
C ASP A 388 -3.24 8.25 -25.72
N GLY A 389 -3.63 7.03 -26.09
CA GLY A 389 -3.59 6.56 -27.48
C GLY A 389 -2.17 6.29 -28.01
N LYS A 390 -1.14 6.35 -27.15
CA LYS A 390 0.25 6.03 -27.46
C LYS A 390 0.63 4.66 -26.91
N ILE A 391 1.36 3.91 -27.73
CA ILE A 391 1.89 2.61 -27.34
C ILE A 391 3.25 2.82 -26.67
N ILE A 392 3.32 2.46 -25.40
CA ILE A 392 4.54 2.38 -24.62
C ILE A 392 4.98 0.92 -24.63
N ARG A 393 6.23 0.66 -24.99
CA ARG A 393 6.77 -0.71 -25.04
C ARG A 393 8.03 -0.80 -24.19
N VAL A 394 8.06 -1.79 -23.31
CA VAL A 394 9.24 -2.24 -22.58
C VAL A 394 9.54 -3.66 -23.05
N ALA A 395 10.80 -3.99 -23.38
CA ALA A 395 11.15 -5.29 -23.91
C ALA A 395 12.39 -5.87 -23.20
N GLU A 396 12.39 -7.19 -23.02
CA GLU A 396 13.47 -7.93 -22.39
C GLU A 396 14.59 -8.17 -23.42
N HIS A 397 15.56 -7.25 -23.46
CA HIS A 397 16.69 -7.34 -24.40
C HIS A 397 17.96 -7.96 -23.79
N GLY A 398 17.85 -8.67 -22.67
CA GLY A 398 19.00 -9.26 -21.95
C GLY A 398 20.01 -8.23 -21.42
N LYS A 399 19.71 -6.93 -21.53
CA LYS A 399 20.48 -5.81 -21.01
C LYS A 399 19.54 -4.89 -20.23
N ALA A 400 20.04 -4.31 -19.14
CA ALA A 400 19.31 -3.28 -18.42
C ALA A 400 19.07 -2.06 -19.32
N LEU A 401 17.86 -1.51 -19.25
CA LEU A 401 17.46 -0.28 -19.95
C LEU A 401 18.04 0.92 -19.20
N SER A 402 18.52 1.95 -19.89
CA SER A 402 18.82 3.20 -19.19
C SER A 402 17.51 3.87 -18.75
N PHE A 403 17.50 4.53 -17.60
CA PHE A 403 16.30 5.23 -17.13
C PHE A 403 15.87 6.31 -18.12
N ASP A 404 16.80 6.98 -18.80
CA ASP A 404 16.50 7.97 -19.82
C ASP A 404 15.72 7.35 -21.00
N GLU A 405 16.12 6.17 -21.50
CA GLU A 405 15.37 5.43 -22.52
C GLU A 405 13.96 5.03 -22.03
N PHE A 406 13.83 4.63 -20.77
CA PHE A 406 12.52 4.34 -20.18
C PHE A 406 11.63 5.59 -20.15
N THR A 407 12.14 6.73 -19.68
CA THR A 407 11.36 7.98 -19.61
C THR A 407 10.99 8.53 -20.98
N ALA A 408 11.87 8.44 -21.96
CA ALA A 408 11.64 8.92 -23.33
C ALA A 408 10.43 8.23 -23.99
N SER A 409 10.10 7.01 -23.57
CA SER A 409 8.90 6.32 -24.06
C SER A 409 7.60 7.08 -23.74
N PHE A 410 7.60 7.92 -22.70
CA PHE A 410 6.43 8.69 -22.23
C PHE A 410 6.32 10.12 -22.80
N ASP A 411 7.30 10.61 -23.57
CA ASP A 411 7.38 12.03 -24.01
C ASP A 411 6.10 12.54 -24.69
N GLN A 412 5.43 11.67 -25.45
CA GLN A 412 4.20 11.98 -26.20
C GLN A 412 2.90 11.67 -25.44
N THR A 413 2.99 11.39 -24.14
CA THR A 413 1.83 11.14 -23.26
C THR A 413 1.63 12.30 -22.28
N SER A 414 0.54 12.29 -21.52
CA SER A 414 0.34 13.16 -20.35
C SER A 414 1.27 12.81 -19.20
N VAL A 415 1.89 11.63 -19.22
CA VAL A 415 2.76 11.14 -18.15
C VAL A 415 4.16 11.73 -18.26
N SER A 416 4.73 12.09 -17.12
CA SER A 416 6.17 12.33 -16.95
C SER A 416 6.70 11.40 -15.88
N VAL A 417 7.82 10.73 -16.16
CA VAL A 417 8.43 9.73 -15.28
C VAL A 417 9.82 10.24 -14.86
N ARG A 418 10.16 10.09 -13.57
CA ARG A 418 11.43 10.55 -13.00
C ARG A 418 12.00 9.55 -12.00
N ALA A 419 13.31 9.59 -11.85
CA ALA A 419 14.05 8.85 -10.84
C ALA A 419 14.39 9.83 -9.72
N LEU A 420 13.72 9.70 -8.58
CA LEU A 420 13.81 10.61 -7.44
C LEU A 420 14.08 9.81 -6.17
N ASP A 421 14.61 10.43 -5.12
CA ASP A 421 14.77 9.76 -3.83
C ASP A 421 13.42 9.25 -3.32
N THR A 422 13.44 8.03 -2.78
CA THR A 422 12.27 7.32 -2.24
C THR A 422 11.60 8.18 -1.19
N ARG A 423 10.28 8.27 -1.25
CA ARG A 423 9.46 8.86 -0.18
C ARG A 423 8.88 7.78 0.72
N SER A 424 8.98 6.52 0.31
CA SER A 424 8.46 5.38 1.05
C SER A 424 9.20 5.19 2.37
N GLY A 425 8.50 5.46 3.48
CA GLY A 425 8.96 5.20 4.86
C GLY A 425 9.70 6.35 5.55
N GLU A 426 9.91 7.49 4.89
CA GLU A 426 10.43 8.71 5.51
C GLU A 426 9.34 9.80 5.51
N GLN A 427 9.13 10.44 6.65
CA GLN A 427 8.22 11.58 6.79
C GLN A 427 8.76 12.77 5.97
N VAL A 428 8.51 12.82 4.66
CA VAL A 428 8.78 14.01 3.84
C VAL A 428 7.58 14.97 3.93
N GLU A 429 7.16 15.29 5.17
CA GLU A 429 5.91 15.98 5.47
C GLU A 429 5.76 17.31 4.72
N ILE A 430 6.86 18.05 4.50
CA ILE A 430 6.79 19.37 3.86
C ILE A 430 6.60 19.23 2.34
N ALA A 431 7.31 18.31 1.65
CA ALA A 431 7.19 18.18 0.20
C ALA A 431 5.81 17.67 -0.19
N ASP A 432 5.31 16.66 0.52
CA ASP A 432 3.96 16.15 0.29
C ASP A 432 2.91 17.22 0.59
N LEU A 433 3.07 18.01 1.65
CA LEU A 433 2.16 19.11 1.94
C LEU A 433 2.14 20.16 0.81
N VAL A 434 3.31 20.50 0.26
CA VAL A 434 3.45 21.48 -0.82
C VAL A 434 2.80 21.00 -2.10
N GLU A 435 3.03 19.75 -2.49
CA GLU A 435 2.50 19.23 -3.74
C GLU A 435 1.01 18.86 -3.65
N ILE A 436 0.52 18.35 -2.50
CA ILE A 436 -0.88 17.95 -2.33
C ILE A 436 -1.78 19.14 -2.06
N LYS A 437 -1.40 20.02 -1.11
CA LYS A 437 -2.28 21.12 -0.66
C LYS A 437 -1.92 22.47 -1.26
N GLY A 438 -0.70 22.61 -1.79
CA GLY A 438 -0.15 23.91 -2.12
C GLY A 438 0.15 24.71 -0.84
N VAL A 439 1.42 24.99 -0.58
CA VAL A 439 1.79 25.85 0.56
C VAL A 439 1.82 27.30 0.09
N HIS A 440 0.77 28.05 0.45
CA HIS A 440 0.60 29.47 0.18
C HIS A 440 0.84 30.34 1.42
N SER A 441 0.92 29.75 2.62
CA SER A 441 1.28 30.44 3.85
C SER A 441 2.22 29.61 4.72
N VAL A 442 2.99 30.28 5.57
CA VAL A 442 3.87 29.66 6.57
C VAL A 442 3.66 30.34 7.92
N VAL A 443 3.83 29.61 9.02
CA VAL A 443 3.78 30.19 10.37
C VAL A 443 5.20 30.50 10.82
N ILE A 444 5.53 31.77 10.99
CA ILE A 444 6.86 32.23 11.45
C ILE A 444 6.69 32.88 12.82
N LYS A 445 7.35 32.33 13.86
CA LYS A 445 7.25 32.86 15.24
C LYS A 445 5.79 33.08 15.70
N ASN A 446 4.93 32.09 15.46
CA ASN A 446 3.48 32.10 15.74
C ASN A 446 2.64 33.10 14.94
N LYS A 447 3.21 33.74 13.91
CA LYS A 447 2.49 34.62 12.99
C LYS A 447 2.34 33.93 11.64
N GLU A 448 1.12 33.87 11.13
CA GLU A 448 0.89 33.41 9.76
C GLU A 448 1.35 34.46 8.74
N VAL A 449 2.13 34.01 7.76
CA VAL A 449 2.70 34.82 6.69
C VAL A 449 2.24 34.24 5.35
N GLN A 450 1.50 35.04 4.58
CA GLN A 450 1.10 34.69 3.23
C GLN A 450 2.28 34.83 2.28
N LEU A 451 2.63 33.78 1.54
CA LEU A 451 3.74 33.77 0.61
C LEU A 451 3.36 34.51 -0.70
N GLY A 452 4.29 35.31 -1.23
CA GLY A 452 4.11 36.00 -2.52
C GLY A 452 4.09 35.07 -3.73
N SER A 453 4.52 33.82 -3.54
CA SER A 453 4.34 32.69 -4.45
C SER A 453 4.23 31.43 -3.62
N ASN A 454 3.48 30.44 -4.10
CA ASN A 454 3.47 29.12 -3.47
C ASN A 454 4.89 28.57 -3.40
N ALA A 455 5.18 27.84 -2.32
CA ALA A 455 6.34 26.97 -2.31
C ALA A 455 6.21 25.93 -3.44
N ILE A 456 7.34 25.48 -3.97
CA ILE A 456 7.40 24.49 -5.05
C ILE A 456 8.33 23.35 -4.66
N VAL A 457 8.15 22.18 -5.26
CA VAL A 457 9.04 21.04 -5.07
C VAL A 457 9.90 20.83 -6.32
N ASP A 458 11.20 20.70 -6.10
CA ASP A 458 12.19 20.37 -7.11
C ASP A 458 13.04 19.21 -6.58
N ASN A 459 13.05 18.07 -7.29
CA ASN A 459 13.70 16.83 -6.85
C ASN A 459 13.41 16.46 -5.38
N SER A 460 12.14 16.44 -4.99
CA SER A 460 11.69 16.17 -3.60
C SER A 460 12.15 17.21 -2.56
N ILE A 461 12.79 18.31 -2.97
CA ILE A 461 13.23 19.40 -2.10
C ILE A 461 12.30 20.59 -2.26
N VAL A 462 11.83 21.13 -1.13
CA VAL A 462 10.93 22.27 -1.11
C VAL A 462 11.71 23.58 -1.23
N LEU A 463 11.36 24.37 -2.24
CA LEU A 463 11.84 25.72 -2.45
C LEU A 463 10.78 26.72 -1.95
N PHE A 464 11.19 27.68 -1.12
CA PHE A 464 10.33 28.75 -0.64
C PHE A 464 10.78 30.12 -1.18
N PRO A 465 9.88 31.13 -1.19
CA PRO A 465 10.22 32.54 -1.45
C PRO A 465 11.20 33.11 -0.43
N ILE A 466 12.50 32.84 -0.61
CA ILE A 466 13.53 33.06 0.42
C ILE A 466 13.63 34.52 0.86
N GLU A 467 13.45 35.48 -0.06
CA GLU A 467 13.46 36.91 0.28
C GLU A 467 12.41 37.27 1.31
N GLN A 468 11.20 36.74 1.15
CA GLN A 468 10.09 37.05 2.05
C GLN A 468 10.27 36.38 3.41
N ILE A 469 10.65 35.10 3.41
CA ILE A 469 10.96 34.36 4.64
C ILE A 469 12.06 35.10 5.43
N ALA A 470 13.11 35.55 4.74
CA ALA A 470 14.22 36.26 5.38
C ALA A 470 13.78 37.60 6.00
N LYS A 471 12.95 38.37 5.29
CA LYS A 471 12.40 39.65 5.78
C LYS A 471 11.51 39.45 7.02
N GLU A 472 10.63 38.47 7.02
CA GLU A 472 9.77 38.15 8.19
C GLU A 472 10.58 37.64 9.40
N LEU A 473 11.73 37.02 9.14
CA LEU A 473 12.70 36.66 10.19
C LEU A 473 13.58 37.83 10.67
N GLY A 474 13.33 39.05 10.18
CA GLY A 474 14.03 40.28 10.58
C GLY A 474 15.36 40.51 9.87
N SER A 475 15.59 39.84 8.74
CA SER A 475 16.81 40.02 7.94
C SER A 475 16.69 41.20 6.99
N SER A 476 17.80 41.86 6.71
CA SER A 476 17.89 42.79 5.58
C SER A 476 18.28 42.04 4.31
N VAL A 477 17.67 42.40 3.18
CA VAL A 477 17.90 41.73 1.90
C VAL A 477 18.31 42.76 0.86
N ASN A 478 19.44 42.54 0.22
CA ASN A 478 19.89 43.27 -0.97
C ASN A 478 19.98 42.29 -2.14
N LYS A 479 19.38 42.63 -3.28
CA LYS A 479 19.35 41.74 -4.44
C LYS A 479 19.60 42.48 -5.74
N THR A 480 20.17 41.74 -6.69
CA THR A 480 20.36 42.08 -8.10
C THR A 480 19.60 41.05 -8.96
N SER A 481 19.80 41.05 -10.28
CA SER A 481 19.15 40.08 -11.17
C SER A 481 19.57 38.63 -10.91
N ASP A 482 20.81 38.40 -10.49
CA ASP A 482 21.45 37.09 -10.42
C ASP A 482 22.03 36.78 -9.02
N LYS A 483 22.13 37.77 -8.13
CA LYS A 483 22.65 37.60 -6.76
C LYS A 483 21.76 38.20 -5.69
N MET A 484 21.65 37.51 -4.55
CA MET A 484 20.94 37.98 -3.36
C MET A 484 21.83 37.84 -2.13
N THR A 485 21.91 38.91 -1.35
CA THR A 485 22.60 38.95 -0.05
C THR A 485 21.58 39.16 1.05
N ILE A 486 21.58 38.26 2.03
CA ILE A 486 20.70 38.28 3.19
C ILE A 486 21.57 38.47 4.45
N VAL A 487 21.32 39.53 5.21
CA VAL A 487 22.05 39.82 6.46
C VAL A 487 21.09 39.74 7.64
N ASN A 488 21.40 38.86 8.60
CA ASN A 488 20.69 38.71 9.86
C ASN A 488 21.71 38.73 11.02
N GLY A 489 21.82 39.87 11.70
CA GLY A 489 22.82 40.07 12.75
C GLY A 489 24.25 39.90 12.23
N LYS A 490 24.95 38.85 12.68
CA LYS A 490 26.33 38.51 12.26
C LYS A 490 26.39 37.52 11.09
N ASN A 491 25.25 37.03 10.63
CA ASN A 491 25.17 36.05 9.56
C ASN A 491 24.87 36.75 8.24
N THR A 492 25.74 36.56 7.26
CA THR A 492 25.56 37.03 5.88
C THR A 492 25.50 35.84 4.94
N PHE A 493 24.43 35.72 4.17
CA PHE A 493 24.22 34.67 3.18
C PHE A 493 24.24 35.26 1.77
N HIS A 494 25.00 34.68 0.86
CA HIS A 494 25.02 35.03 -0.55
C HIS A 494 24.46 33.88 -1.39
N TYR A 495 23.35 34.15 -2.05
CA TYR A 495 22.69 33.28 -3.01
C TYR A 495 22.97 33.75 -4.43
N GLU A 496 23.16 32.82 -5.34
CA GLU A 496 23.34 33.08 -6.77
C GLU A 496 22.41 32.17 -7.56
N VAL A 497 21.72 32.72 -8.56
CA VAL A 497 20.77 31.95 -9.38
C VAL A 497 21.51 30.83 -10.14
N GLY A 498 20.96 29.63 -10.12
CA GLY A 498 21.55 28.44 -10.72
C GLY A 498 22.61 27.75 -9.85
N SER A 499 23.03 28.37 -8.75
CA SER A 499 24.02 27.77 -7.84
C SER A 499 23.37 26.77 -6.89
N THR A 500 24.01 25.61 -6.72
CA THR A 500 23.76 24.65 -5.63
C THR A 500 24.63 24.93 -4.40
N THR A 501 25.24 26.11 -4.31
CA THR A 501 26.07 26.53 -3.17
C THR A 501 25.66 27.93 -2.70
N VAL A 502 25.57 28.10 -1.39
CA VAL A 502 25.36 29.38 -0.70
C VAL A 502 26.60 29.72 0.11
N LEU A 503 27.03 30.97 0.10
CA LEU A 503 28.13 31.43 0.96
C LEU A 503 27.56 32.03 2.23
N MET A 504 27.88 31.46 3.40
CA MET A 504 27.57 32.00 4.71
C MET A 504 28.86 32.50 5.37
N ASN A 505 29.02 33.82 5.53
CA ASN A 505 30.25 34.42 6.07
C ASN A 505 31.50 33.82 5.39
N ASP A 506 31.49 33.81 4.05
CA ASP A 506 32.50 33.23 3.15
C ASP A 506 32.69 31.70 3.21
N LYS A 507 31.89 30.97 4.01
CA LYS A 507 31.89 29.51 4.04
C LYS A 507 30.83 28.93 3.11
N LYS A 508 31.21 27.93 2.32
CA LYS A 508 30.29 27.22 1.43
C LYS A 508 29.31 26.35 2.21
N ILE A 509 28.05 26.41 1.81
CA ILE A 509 26.96 25.53 2.23
C ILE A 509 26.38 24.93 0.96
N ASP A 510 26.39 23.61 0.85
CA ASP A 510 25.79 22.92 -0.29
C ASP A 510 24.26 22.86 -0.15
N LEU A 511 23.59 23.15 -1.25
CA LEU A 511 22.16 23.00 -1.43
C LEU A 511 21.90 21.73 -2.25
N GLN A 512 20.81 21.05 -1.92
CA GLN A 512 20.37 19.86 -2.64
C GLN A 512 19.86 20.18 -4.06
N VAL A 513 19.33 21.38 -4.26
CA VAL A 513 18.83 21.89 -5.54
C VAL A 513 19.24 23.35 -5.75
N PRO A 514 19.42 23.79 -7.00
CA PRO A 514 19.91 25.14 -7.27
C PRO A 514 18.88 26.21 -6.93
N VAL A 515 19.36 27.41 -6.59
CA VAL A 515 18.51 28.60 -6.43
C VAL A 515 17.89 28.98 -7.77
N ARG A 516 16.61 29.35 -7.79
CA ARG A 516 15.90 29.73 -9.02
C ARG A 516 15.12 31.02 -8.85
N ILE A 517 14.75 31.61 -9.98
CA ILE A 517 13.75 32.67 -10.05
C ILE A 517 12.55 32.07 -10.78
N ASN A 518 11.36 32.11 -10.16
CA ASN A 518 10.15 31.60 -10.79
C ASN A 518 9.63 32.57 -11.87
N LYS A 519 8.55 32.20 -12.55
CA LYS A 519 7.95 33.00 -13.64
C LYS A 519 7.50 34.41 -13.23
N ASN A 520 7.29 34.63 -11.92
CA ASN A 520 6.87 35.90 -11.34
C ASN A 520 8.06 36.75 -10.85
N GLY A 521 9.31 36.35 -11.10
CA GLY A 521 10.49 37.07 -10.63
C GLY A 521 10.81 36.86 -9.15
N ILE A 522 10.23 35.84 -8.51
CA ILE A 522 10.42 35.54 -7.09
C ILE A 522 11.55 34.52 -6.93
N TRP A 523 12.47 34.81 -6.01
CA TRP A 523 13.59 33.95 -5.67
C TRP A 523 13.15 32.76 -4.83
N MET A 524 13.45 31.55 -5.31
CA MET A 524 13.08 30.28 -4.73
C MET A 524 14.35 29.53 -4.32
N ALA A 525 14.45 29.12 -3.05
CA ALA A 525 15.61 28.39 -2.53
C ALA A 525 15.21 27.40 -1.42
N PRO A 526 15.98 26.33 -1.18
CA PRO A 526 15.84 25.52 0.02
C PRO A 526 16.18 26.37 1.24
N ILE A 527 15.27 26.44 2.22
CA ILE A 527 15.43 27.35 3.36
C ILE A 527 15.93 26.66 4.64
N ARG A 528 16.01 25.33 4.68
CA ARG A 528 16.37 24.59 5.91
C ARG A 528 17.74 25.03 6.44
N SER A 529 18.78 25.03 5.60
CA SER A 529 20.11 25.48 6.02
C SER A 529 20.14 26.95 6.46
N PHE A 530 19.28 27.80 5.90
CA PHE A 530 19.14 29.19 6.34
C PHE A 530 18.50 29.28 7.73
N VAL A 531 17.35 28.62 7.92
CA VAL A 531 16.58 28.58 9.17
C VAL A 531 17.42 27.98 10.31
N ASP A 532 18.06 26.84 10.08
CA ASP A 532 18.89 26.15 11.08
C ASP A 532 20.05 27.03 11.56
N ARG A 533 20.67 27.81 10.65
CA ARG A 533 21.78 28.71 10.98
C ARG A 533 21.36 29.96 11.75
N LEU A 534 20.07 30.28 11.75
CA LEU A 534 19.48 31.30 12.62
C LEU A 534 19.06 30.72 13.99
N GLY A 535 19.31 29.43 14.24
CA GLY A 535 18.93 28.75 15.47
C GLY A 535 17.42 28.46 15.55
N LEU A 536 16.75 28.39 14.41
CA LEU A 536 15.33 28.11 14.27
C LEU A 536 15.14 26.69 13.70
N THR A 537 13.89 26.22 13.69
CA THR A 537 13.52 24.90 13.17
C THR A 537 12.44 25.02 12.09
N LEU A 538 12.50 24.14 11.08
CA LEU A 538 11.50 24.03 10.01
C LEU A 538 10.81 22.65 10.09
N GLU A 539 9.53 22.66 10.40
CA GLU A 539 8.71 21.45 10.62
C GLU A 539 7.29 21.61 10.04
N VAL A 540 6.52 20.52 10.02
CA VAL A 540 5.07 20.56 9.77
C VAL A 540 4.32 20.40 11.09
N SER A 541 3.33 21.25 11.32
CA SER A 541 2.38 21.14 12.44
C SER A 541 0.99 21.48 11.94
N ASP A 542 0.01 20.64 12.26
CA ASP A 542 -1.39 20.82 11.85
C ASP A 542 -1.56 21.09 10.35
N SER A 543 -0.87 20.32 9.50
CA SER A 543 -0.86 20.54 8.04
C SER A 543 -0.37 21.93 7.61
N ARG A 544 0.49 22.59 8.40
CA ARG A 544 1.09 23.88 8.07
C ARG A 544 2.61 23.79 8.22
N VAL A 545 3.33 24.53 7.38
CA VAL A 545 4.78 24.70 7.54
C VAL A 545 5.03 25.73 8.63
N VAL A 546 5.80 25.35 9.65
CA VAL A 546 6.12 26.17 10.81
C VAL A 546 7.62 26.42 10.90
N ILE A 547 7.99 27.69 11.11
CA ILE A 547 9.34 28.17 11.42
C ILE A 547 9.32 28.74 12.84
N LYS A 548 9.97 28.05 13.78
CA LYS A 548 9.97 28.41 15.21
C LYS A 548 11.36 28.51 15.81
#